data_AF-A0A1R1IHC7-F1
#
_entry.id   AF-A0A1R1IHC7-F1
#
_cell.length_a   1.000
_cell.length_b   1.000
_cell.length_c   1.000
_cell.angle_alpha   90.00
_cell.angle_beta   90.00
_cell.angle_gamma   90.00
#
_symmetry.space_group_name_H-M   'P 1'
#
loop_
_entity.id
_entity.type
_entity.pdbx_description
1 polymer ?
#
loop_
_entity_poly.entity_id
_entity_poly.type
_entity_poly.pdbx_seq_one_letter_code
_entity_poly.pdbx_strand_id
1 'polypeptide(L)'
;MNHLPLGPSRLPFSAQREARADLRHAYEAHAEAAQDRYETQYGDYASLDQVMAQFPSLLSQTLDETAAAVASDLARSGIYDWDDAAVREALEARLDRLMATFAELESAYQEIGIKAEAREVDRAYQGAGRSYISGGGFGLEGAAKGMAVASAANVALGLVYGAADAAGRALASREDERTKRALFEDPQTRRTLAKVIRDVAFEGQAVLAEVLNRQDENPRVEEITAEAERRAAALANNVASGRVPDDQIQSILTQAIDLNPYSELPWRLWIEKLEDRDGSVLKAAQTIGILGLEAHRDALLAAERHALKWSTPEECLQNSPRLEARAAALGVPFDAERDQIARVAEQLDLARRTYKGSLYPTEAEAKSAQSADEDAHKRTVVGVTYDTHDEADEARAEWIDLQSRTFRNKEYLSARSAKTARVRYHRSSSLVLWFGVLIAPFPTALLTLQPGFARWQRITAFAWLALIATAMFFGGAWRSPETAPPLIIAGFVLGTLAWLASLLETFLRTQVMTSYRRRAAEEALGERGADTAVSA
;
A
#
# COMPACT_ATOMS: atom_id res chain seq x y z
N MET A 1 39.81 -34.32 -7.95
CA MET A 1 39.28 -34.68 -6.61
C MET A 1 38.06 -35.55 -6.85
N ASN A 2 37.93 -36.75 -6.27
CA ASN A 2 36.87 -37.68 -6.70
C ASN A 2 35.59 -37.65 -5.84
N HIS A 3 35.56 -36.87 -4.75
CA HIS A 3 34.38 -36.76 -3.89
C HIS A 3 34.27 -35.40 -3.20
N LEU A 4 33.04 -34.91 -3.02
CA LEU A 4 32.70 -33.78 -2.16
C LEU A 4 32.24 -34.28 -0.77
N PRO A 5 32.61 -33.60 0.32
CA PRO A 5 32.04 -33.87 1.64
C PRO A 5 30.52 -33.63 1.64
N LEU A 6 29.74 -34.53 2.25
CA LEU A 6 28.29 -34.39 2.39
C LEU A 6 27.91 -34.79 3.82
N GLY A 7 28.21 -33.91 4.78
CA GLY A 7 28.25 -34.24 6.19
C GLY A 7 29.17 -35.44 6.45
N PRO A 8 28.70 -36.49 7.15
CA PRO A 8 29.47 -37.71 7.35
C PRO A 8 29.58 -38.61 6.09
N SER A 9 28.82 -38.34 5.03
CA SER A 9 28.88 -39.05 3.75
C SER A 9 29.84 -38.38 2.75
N ARG A 10 30.04 -39.03 1.60
CA ARG A 10 30.79 -38.47 0.47
C ARG A 10 29.97 -38.58 -0.80
N LEU A 11 29.90 -37.50 -1.56
CA LEU A 11 29.26 -37.45 -2.87
C LEU A 11 30.32 -37.64 -3.96
N PRO A 12 30.20 -38.61 -4.87
CA PRO A 12 31.09 -38.70 -6.03
C PRO A 12 31.16 -37.38 -6.82
N PHE A 13 32.34 -37.01 -7.29
CA PHE A 13 32.53 -35.80 -8.09
C PHE A 13 33.41 -36.14 -9.30
N SER A 14 32.75 -36.54 -10.39
CA SER A 14 33.39 -36.90 -11.65
C SER A 14 33.70 -35.65 -12.48
N ALA A 15 34.56 -35.79 -13.49
CA ALA A 15 34.83 -34.71 -14.44
C ALA A 15 33.56 -34.26 -15.18
N GLN A 16 32.64 -35.19 -15.48
CA GLN A 16 31.36 -34.87 -16.10
C GLN A 16 30.45 -34.04 -15.17
N ARG A 17 30.46 -34.36 -13.87
CA ARG A 17 29.69 -33.63 -12.85
C ARG A 17 30.30 -32.25 -12.58
N GLU A 18 31.62 -32.15 -12.58
CA GLU A 18 32.35 -30.86 -12.51
C GLU A 18 32.01 -29.98 -13.73
N ALA A 19 32.12 -30.52 -14.95
CA ALA A 19 31.75 -29.79 -16.15
C ALA A 19 30.27 -29.36 -16.17
N ARG A 20 29.37 -30.20 -15.63
CA ARG A 20 27.95 -29.85 -15.47
C ARG A 20 27.75 -28.73 -14.44
N ALA A 21 28.48 -28.74 -13.34
CA ALA A 21 28.45 -27.69 -12.33
C ALA A 21 28.93 -26.35 -12.91
N ASP A 22 30.02 -26.36 -13.69
CA ASP A 22 30.54 -25.16 -14.35
C ASP A 22 29.50 -24.52 -15.28
N LEU A 23 28.78 -25.33 -16.07
CA LEU A 23 27.69 -24.84 -16.91
C LEU A 23 26.57 -24.20 -16.08
N ARG A 24 26.18 -24.83 -14.96
CA ARG A 24 25.13 -24.29 -14.09
C ARG A 24 25.54 -22.95 -13.47
N HIS A 25 26.77 -22.81 -13.00
CA HIS A 25 27.29 -21.54 -12.47
C HIS A 25 27.31 -20.43 -13.53
N ALA A 26 27.74 -20.74 -14.76
CA ALA A 26 27.75 -19.77 -15.84
C ALA A 26 26.33 -19.26 -16.18
N TYR A 27 25.35 -20.16 -16.25
CA TYR A 27 23.97 -19.79 -16.57
C TYR A 27 23.19 -19.25 -15.37
N GLU A 28 23.65 -19.48 -14.13
CA GLU A 28 23.10 -18.75 -12.98
C GLU A 28 23.37 -17.26 -13.14
N ALA A 29 24.62 -16.87 -13.38
CA ALA A 29 24.96 -15.44 -13.52
C ALA A 29 24.19 -14.78 -14.68
N HIS A 30 23.99 -15.51 -15.77
CA HIS A 30 23.12 -15.07 -16.88
C HIS A 30 21.66 -14.91 -16.45
N ALA A 31 21.14 -15.86 -15.67
CA ALA A 31 19.78 -15.83 -15.16
C ALA A 31 19.53 -14.73 -14.13
N GLU A 32 20.49 -14.49 -13.22
CA GLU A 32 20.47 -13.37 -12.26
C GLU A 32 20.44 -12.03 -13.00
N ALA A 33 21.27 -11.86 -14.03
CA ALA A 33 21.27 -10.64 -14.84
C ALA A 33 19.94 -10.42 -15.58
N ALA A 34 19.30 -11.48 -16.06
CA ALA A 34 17.95 -11.41 -16.64
C ALA A 34 16.90 -11.02 -15.59
N GLN A 35 16.96 -11.62 -14.40
CA GLN A 35 16.08 -11.31 -13.29
C GLN A 35 16.22 -9.85 -12.84
N ASP A 36 17.43 -9.38 -12.56
CA ASP A 36 17.70 -8.02 -12.06
C ASP A 36 17.20 -6.94 -13.03
N ARG A 37 17.38 -7.17 -14.32
CA ARG A 37 16.85 -6.31 -15.37
C ARG A 37 15.33 -6.28 -15.37
N TYR A 38 14.67 -7.43 -15.25
CA TYR A 38 13.22 -7.45 -15.09
C TYR A 38 12.78 -6.73 -13.82
N GLU A 39 13.44 -6.98 -12.69
CA GLU A 39 13.09 -6.36 -11.42
C GLU A 39 13.26 -4.84 -11.46
N THR A 40 14.25 -4.35 -12.19
CA THR A 40 14.44 -2.91 -12.45
C THR A 40 13.28 -2.36 -13.29
N GLN A 41 12.96 -3.00 -14.42
CA GLN A 41 11.84 -2.60 -15.29
C GLN A 41 10.49 -2.66 -14.57
N TYR A 42 10.30 -3.63 -13.68
CA TYR A 42 9.07 -3.76 -12.89
C TYR A 42 8.82 -2.53 -12.02
N GLY A 43 9.89 -1.92 -11.49
CA GLY A 43 9.81 -0.67 -10.72
C GLY A 43 9.28 0.52 -11.52
N ASP A 44 9.38 0.48 -12.85
CA ASP A 44 8.93 1.55 -13.75
C ASP A 44 7.49 1.37 -14.22
N TYR A 45 6.86 0.21 -13.97
CA TYR A 45 5.48 -0.04 -14.36
C TYR A 45 4.50 0.71 -13.47
N ALA A 46 3.46 1.28 -14.07
CA ALA A 46 2.43 2.05 -13.36
C ALA A 46 1.23 1.19 -12.92
N SER A 47 1.05 0.00 -13.53
CA SER A 47 -0.11 -0.86 -13.27
C SER A 47 0.14 -2.32 -13.68
N LEU A 48 -0.72 -3.20 -13.17
CA LEU A 48 -0.76 -4.61 -13.59
C LEU A 48 -1.05 -4.76 -15.10
N ASP A 49 -1.87 -3.88 -15.68
CA ASP A 49 -2.19 -3.92 -17.12
C ASP A 49 -0.92 -3.71 -17.96
N GLN A 50 -0.05 -2.80 -17.53
CA GLN A 50 1.23 -2.56 -18.19
C GLN A 50 2.16 -3.77 -18.05
N VAL A 51 2.21 -4.39 -16.87
CA VAL A 51 2.97 -5.63 -16.64
C VAL A 51 2.50 -6.72 -17.61
N MET A 52 1.19 -6.99 -17.66
CA MET A 52 0.63 -8.06 -18.47
C MET A 52 0.80 -7.81 -19.98
N ALA A 53 0.79 -6.54 -20.41
CA ALA A 53 1.03 -6.19 -21.81
C ALA A 53 2.51 -6.36 -22.22
N GLN A 54 3.46 -6.06 -21.33
CA GLN A 54 4.90 -6.05 -21.64
C GLN A 54 5.59 -7.39 -21.36
N PHE A 55 5.08 -8.19 -20.42
CA PHE A 55 5.72 -9.43 -19.99
C PHE A 55 5.98 -10.44 -21.12
N PRO A 56 5.06 -10.69 -22.08
CA PRO A 56 5.34 -11.60 -23.20
C PRO A 56 6.50 -11.15 -24.08
N SER A 57 6.61 -9.84 -24.33
CA SER A 57 7.73 -9.27 -25.09
C SER A 57 9.06 -9.46 -24.37
N LEU A 58 9.07 -9.24 -23.05
CA LEU A 58 10.26 -9.45 -22.25
C LEU A 58 10.67 -10.93 -22.17
N LEU A 59 9.69 -11.83 -22.06
CA LEU A 59 9.93 -13.26 -22.10
C LEU A 59 10.56 -13.66 -23.44
N SER A 60 10.03 -13.17 -24.55
CA SER A 60 10.61 -13.41 -25.88
C SER A 60 12.04 -12.87 -26.00
N GLN A 61 12.30 -11.67 -25.47
CA GLN A 61 13.64 -11.09 -25.45
C GLN A 61 14.60 -11.95 -24.62
N THR A 62 14.16 -12.44 -23.47
CA THR A 62 14.96 -13.32 -22.59
C THR A 62 15.33 -14.62 -23.31
N LEU A 63 14.39 -15.18 -24.09
CA LEU A 63 14.64 -16.34 -24.94
C LEU A 63 15.68 -16.05 -26.01
N ASP A 64 15.57 -14.93 -26.73
CA ASP A 64 16.54 -14.55 -27.78
C ASP A 64 17.94 -14.36 -27.20
N GLU A 65 18.06 -13.63 -26.09
CA GLU A 65 19.34 -13.38 -25.45
C GLU A 65 19.99 -14.66 -24.92
N THR A 66 19.17 -15.56 -24.36
CA THR A 66 19.64 -16.87 -23.88
C THR A 66 20.02 -17.78 -25.04
N ALA A 67 19.27 -17.75 -26.14
CA ALA A 67 19.58 -18.51 -27.33
C ALA A 67 20.92 -18.09 -27.94
N ALA A 68 21.16 -16.78 -28.05
CA ALA A 68 22.43 -16.24 -28.53
C ALA A 68 23.61 -16.61 -27.61
N ALA A 69 23.41 -16.61 -26.29
CA ALA A 69 24.44 -17.02 -25.33
C ALA A 69 24.83 -18.49 -25.52
N VAL A 70 23.84 -19.39 -25.59
CA VAL A 70 24.04 -20.83 -25.82
C VAL A 70 24.67 -21.09 -27.18
N ALA A 71 24.20 -20.47 -28.26
CA ALA A 71 24.80 -20.62 -29.59
C ALA A 71 26.27 -20.18 -29.61
N SER A 72 26.60 -19.09 -28.90
CA SER A 72 27.99 -18.64 -28.73
C SER A 72 28.84 -19.66 -27.95
N ASP A 73 28.31 -20.25 -26.89
CA ASP A 73 28.98 -21.29 -26.09
C ASP A 73 29.20 -22.57 -26.92
N LEU A 74 28.22 -22.96 -27.74
CA LEU A 74 28.32 -24.09 -28.67
C LEU A 74 29.41 -23.85 -29.72
N ALA A 75 29.42 -22.68 -30.35
CA ALA A 75 30.44 -22.29 -31.33
C ALA A 75 31.86 -22.29 -30.71
N ARG A 76 31.99 -21.80 -29.46
CA ARG A 76 33.25 -21.86 -28.69
C ARG A 76 33.68 -23.29 -28.36
N SER A 77 32.72 -24.20 -28.28
CA SER A 77 32.95 -25.65 -28.07
C SER A 77 33.16 -26.42 -29.38
N GLY A 78 33.23 -25.74 -30.53
CA GLY A 78 33.46 -26.33 -31.85
C GLY A 78 32.21 -26.89 -32.53
N ILE A 79 31.01 -26.55 -32.04
CA ILE A 79 29.73 -26.98 -32.58
C ILE A 79 29.13 -25.80 -33.36
N TYR A 80 29.04 -25.93 -34.69
CA TYR A 80 28.67 -24.83 -35.60
C TYR A 80 27.36 -25.07 -36.36
N ASP A 81 26.71 -26.20 -36.14
CA ASP A 81 25.43 -26.59 -36.75
C ASP A 81 24.20 -26.18 -35.91
N TRP A 82 24.42 -25.42 -34.84
CA TRP A 82 23.38 -24.83 -33.98
C TRP A 82 23.48 -23.31 -34.04
N ASP A 83 22.50 -22.67 -34.66
CA ASP A 83 22.31 -21.23 -34.66
C ASP A 83 21.30 -20.78 -33.58
N ASP A 84 21.15 -19.46 -33.43
CA ASP A 84 20.23 -18.87 -32.45
C ASP A 84 18.79 -19.40 -32.61
N ALA A 85 18.34 -19.67 -33.84
CA ALA A 85 17.00 -20.15 -34.13
C ALA A 85 16.79 -21.60 -33.64
N ALA A 86 17.74 -22.51 -33.93
CA ALA A 86 17.68 -23.89 -33.47
C ALA A 86 17.72 -23.98 -31.93
N VAL A 87 18.54 -23.15 -31.29
CA VAL A 87 18.60 -23.06 -29.84
C VAL A 87 17.29 -22.50 -29.27
N ARG A 88 16.75 -21.44 -29.86
CA ARG A 88 15.48 -20.84 -29.43
C ARG A 88 14.34 -21.84 -29.48
N GLU A 89 14.21 -22.61 -30.56
CA GLU A 89 13.20 -23.68 -30.67
C GLU A 89 13.35 -24.71 -29.55
N ALA A 90 14.58 -25.10 -29.21
CA ALA A 90 14.85 -26.03 -28.11
C ALA A 90 14.50 -25.47 -26.72
N LEU A 91 14.64 -24.15 -26.52
CA LEU A 91 14.21 -23.45 -25.31
C LEU A 91 12.68 -23.35 -25.25
N GLU A 92 12.02 -23.00 -26.36
CA GLU A 92 10.56 -22.89 -26.46
C GLU A 92 9.86 -24.22 -26.13
N ALA A 93 10.40 -25.34 -26.60
CA ALA A 93 9.89 -26.68 -26.27
C ALA A 93 9.93 -27.02 -24.76
N ARG A 94 10.67 -26.24 -23.95
CA ARG A 94 10.77 -26.41 -22.49
C ARG A 94 9.86 -25.46 -21.72
N LEU A 95 9.33 -24.41 -22.35
CA LEU A 95 8.52 -23.38 -21.70
C LEU A 95 7.23 -23.91 -21.08
N ASP A 96 6.60 -24.92 -21.70
CA ASP A 96 5.34 -25.50 -21.20
C ASP A 96 5.43 -25.90 -19.72
N ARG A 97 6.60 -26.37 -19.28
CA ARG A 97 6.84 -26.76 -17.87
C ARG A 97 7.08 -25.57 -16.94
N LEU A 98 7.64 -24.48 -17.46
CA LEU A 98 8.02 -23.29 -16.69
C LEU A 98 6.85 -22.29 -16.54
N MET A 99 5.96 -22.26 -17.51
CA MET A 99 4.88 -21.27 -17.58
C MET A 99 3.68 -21.60 -16.68
N ALA A 100 3.67 -22.75 -16.00
CA ALA A 100 2.59 -23.13 -15.08
C ALA A 100 2.35 -22.08 -13.98
N THR A 101 3.43 -21.49 -13.44
CA THR A 101 3.32 -20.46 -12.38
C THR A 101 2.88 -19.10 -12.94
N PHE A 102 3.24 -18.77 -14.18
CA PHE A 102 2.72 -17.57 -14.87
C PHE A 102 1.22 -17.72 -15.18
N ALA A 103 0.78 -18.91 -15.59
CA ALA A 103 -0.61 -19.21 -15.93
C ALA A 103 -1.57 -18.98 -14.76
N GLU A 104 -1.13 -19.17 -13.51
CA GLU A 104 -1.93 -18.86 -12.31
C GLU A 104 -2.17 -17.36 -12.14
N LEU A 105 -1.13 -16.53 -12.29
CA LEU A 105 -1.25 -15.07 -12.21
C LEU A 105 -2.07 -14.52 -13.38
N GLU A 106 -1.83 -15.04 -14.58
CA GLU A 106 -2.60 -14.70 -15.76
C GLU A 106 -4.08 -15.05 -15.57
N SER A 107 -4.40 -16.24 -15.03
CA SER A 107 -5.77 -16.62 -14.71
C SER A 107 -6.41 -15.66 -13.71
N ALA A 108 -5.70 -15.27 -12.65
CA ALA A 108 -6.19 -14.31 -11.67
C ALA A 108 -6.47 -12.93 -12.29
N TYR A 109 -5.61 -12.48 -13.20
CA TYR A 109 -5.81 -11.24 -13.96
C TYR A 109 -7.01 -11.31 -14.90
N GLN A 110 -7.14 -12.40 -15.68
CA GLN A 110 -8.26 -12.59 -16.62
C GLN A 110 -9.60 -12.70 -15.90
N GLU A 111 -9.65 -13.34 -14.72
CA GLU A 111 -10.87 -13.45 -13.91
C GLU A 111 -11.44 -12.07 -13.53
N ILE A 112 -10.58 -11.07 -13.33
CA ILE A 112 -10.99 -9.68 -13.08
C ILE A 112 -11.70 -9.11 -14.31
N GLY A 113 -11.14 -9.31 -15.51
CA GLY A 113 -11.73 -8.86 -16.78
C GLY A 113 -13.08 -9.51 -17.06
N ILE A 114 -13.20 -10.82 -16.88
CA ILE A 114 -14.45 -11.58 -17.07
C ILE A 114 -15.54 -11.09 -16.10
N LYS A 115 -15.19 -10.86 -14.83
CA LYS A 115 -16.13 -10.32 -13.85
C LYS A 115 -16.58 -8.90 -14.21
N ALA A 116 -15.70 -8.09 -14.78
CA ALA A 116 -16.06 -6.75 -15.23
C ALA A 116 -17.08 -6.80 -16.39
N GLU A 117 -16.81 -7.60 -17.43
CA GLU A 117 -17.70 -7.78 -18.59
C GLU A 117 -19.07 -8.34 -18.19
N ALA A 118 -19.10 -9.34 -17.30
CA ALA A 118 -20.35 -9.90 -16.78
C ALA A 118 -21.20 -8.83 -16.06
N ARG A 119 -20.57 -7.94 -15.27
CA ARG A 119 -21.28 -6.82 -14.62
C ARG A 119 -21.77 -5.77 -15.62
N GLU A 120 -21.07 -5.55 -16.74
CA GLU A 120 -21.53 -4.64 -17.80
C GLU A 120 -22.74 -5.19 -18.52
N VAL A 121 -22.73 -6.49 -18.84
CA VAL A 121 -23.89 -7.20 -19.39
C VAL A 121 -25.08 -7.08 -18.45
N ASP A 122 -24.89 -7.37 -17.15
CA ASP A 122 -25.94 -7.22 -16.13
C ASP A 122 -26.46 -5.77 -16.03
N ARG A 123 -25.57 -4.76 -16.08
CA ARG A 123 -25.95 -3.34 -16.08
C ARG A 123 -26.72 -2.93 -17.33
N ALA A 124 -26.32 -3.41 -18.51
CA ALA A 124 -27.02 -3.15 -19.77
C ALA A 124 -28.43 -3.77 -19.75
N TYR A 125 -28.58 -4.99 -19.22
CA TYR A 125 -29.88 -5.62 -19.01
C TYR A 125 -30.78 -4.87 -18.02
N GLN A 126 -30.22 -4.35 -16.94
CA GLN A 126 -30.99 -3.54 -15.97
C GLN A 126 -31.37 -2.17 -16.54
N GLY A 127 -30.53 -1.59 -17.39
CA GLY A 127 -30.77 -0.30 -18.06
C GLY A 127 -31.77 -0.36 -19.22
N ALA A 128 -31.92 -1.51 -19.88
CA ALA A 128 -32.78 -1.67 -21.07
C ALA A 128 -34.30 -1.72 -20.80
N GLY A 129 -34.73 -1.72 -19.54
CA GLY A 129 -36.15 -1.70 -19.18
C GLY A 129 -36.87 -3.04 -19.40
N ARG A 130 -37.68 -3.42 -18.41
CA ARG A 130 -38.45 -4.67 -18.35
C ARG A 130 -39.38 -4.82 -19.57
N SER A 131 -38.96 -5.55 -20.60
CA SER A 131 -39.86 -6.21 -21.54
C SER A 131 -39.64 -7.72 -21.45
N TYR A 132 -40.72 -8.41 -21.06
CA TYR A 132 -40.78 -9.82 -20.74
C TYR A 132 -40.56 -10.67 -22.02
N ILE A 133 -39.53 -11.50 -22.05
CA ILE A 133 -39.44 -12.62 -23.00
C ILE A 133 -39.35 -13.92 -22.20
N SER A 134 -40.49 -14.61 -22.14
CA SER A 134 -40.59 -15.99 -21.70
C SER A 134 -40.26 -16.93 -22.86
N GLY A 135 -39.22 -17.76 -22.73
CA GLY A 135 -38.93 -18.81 -23.69
C GLY A 135 -37.72 -19.68 -23.31
N GLY A 136 -37.99 -20.84 -22.72
CA GLY A 136 -37.14 -22.05 -22.77
C GLY A 136 -35.86 -22.10 -21.91
N GLY A 137 -35.96 -22.63 -20.68
CA GLY A 137 -35.02 -23.58 -20.03
C GLY A 137 -33.54 -23.23 -19.78
N PHE A 138 -32.89 -22.45 -20.63
CA PHE A 138 -31.55 -21.90 -20.47
C PHE A 138 -31.66 -20.43 -20.82
N GLY A 139 -31.83 -19.56 -19.82
CA GLY A 139 -31.99 -18.13 -20.06
C GLY A 139 -30.85 -17.54 -20.90
N LEU A 140 -31.13 -16.48 -21.66
CA LEU A 140 -30.12 -15.71 -22.41
C LEU A 140 -28.92 -15.29 -21.52
N GLU A 141 -29.16 -15.09 -20.21
CA GLU A 141 -28.15 -14.83 -19.19
C GLU A 141 -27.13 -15.98 -19.02
N GLY A 142 -27.59 -17.24 -19.15
CA GLY A 142 -26.74 -18.44 -19.08
C GLY A 142 -25.91 -18.65 -20.34
N ALA A 143 -26.45 -18.28 -21.52
CA ALA A 143 -25.73 -18.34 -22.78
C ALA A 143 -24.65 -17.24 -22.88
N ALA A 144 -24.93 -16.02 -22.39
CA ALA A 144 -23.96 -14.93 -22.36
C ALA A 144 -22.82 -15.19 -21.35
N LYS A 145 -23.12 -15.68 -20.14
CA LYS A 145 -22.09 -16.12 -19.17
C LYS A 145 -21.28 -17.30 -19.72
N GLY A 146 -21.92 -18.25 -20.42
CA GLY A 146 -21.25 -19.36 -21.09
C GLY A 146 -20.33 -18.93 -22.24
N MET A 147 -20.73 -17.93 -23.03
CA MET A 147 -19.90 -17.34 -24.10
C MET A 147 -18.70 -16.56 -23.56
N ALA A 148 -18.86 -15.80 -22.47
CA ALA A 148 -17.76 -15.07 -21.83
C ALA A 148 -16.72 -16.03 -21.20
N VAL A 149 -17.18 -17.08 -20.53
CA VAL A 149 -16.31 -18.12 -19.95
C VAL A 149 -15.58 -18.93 -21.05
N ALA A 150 -16.26 -19.26 -22.16
CA ALA A 150 -15.63 -19.97 -23.27
C ALA A 150 -14.65 -19.08 -24.08
N SER A 151 -14.91 -17.78 -24.18
CA SER A 151 -14.01 -16.82 -24.83
C SER A 151 -12.73 -16.63 -24.01
N ALA A 152 -12.84 -16.56 -22.68
CA ALA A 152 -11.69 -16.49 -21.78
C ALA A 152 -10.83 -17.77 -21.79
N ALA A 153 -11.45 -18.94 -21.90
CA ALA A 153 -10.72 -20.22 -21.97
C ALA A 153 -9.86 -20.34 -23.25
N ASN A 154 -10.30 -19.78 -24.38
CA ASN A 154 -9.52 -19.75 -25.62
C ASN A 154 -8.39 -18.69 -25.59
N VAL A 155 -8.54 -17.62 -24.81
CA VAL A 155 -7.50 -16.60 -24.63
C VAL A 155 -6.35 -17.10 -23.75
N ALA A 156 -6.64 -17.92 -22.73
CA ALA A 156 -5.64 -18.53 -21.85
C ALA A 156 -4.64 -19.45 -22.57
N LEU A 157 -5.02 -20.03 -23.72
CA LEU A 157 -4.15 -20.85 -24.56
C LEU A 157 -3.47 -20.03 -25.68
N GLY A 158 -4.01 -18.87 -26.05
CA GLY A 158 -3.56 -18.08 -27.20
C GLY A 158 -2.44 -17.06 -26.91
N LEU A 159 -2.17 -16.75 -25.64
CA LEU A 159 -1.20 -15.70 -25.26
C LEU A 159 0.25 -16.17 -25.20
N VAL A 160 0.51 -17.48 -25.20
CA VAL A 160 1.88 -18.04 -25.27
C VAL A 160 2.56 -17.75 -26.63
N TYR A 161 1.79 -17.51 -27.70
CA TYR A 161 2.31 -17.27 -29.06
C TYR A 161 1.82 -15.96 -29.71
N GLY A 162 1.40 -14.97 -28.92
CA GLY A 162 1.14 -13.61 -29.40
C GLY A 162 -0.33 -13.23 -29.48
N ALA A 163 -0.77 -12.44 -28.50
CA ALA A 163 -1.96 -11.59 -28.61
C ALA A 163 -1.79 -10.35 -27.72
N ALA A 164 -0.92 -9.42 -28.13
CA ALA A 164 -0.71 -8.14 -27.45
C ALA A 164 -1.95 -7.22 -27.46
N ASP A 165 -3.01 -7.55 -28.21
CA ASP A 165 -4.13 -6.63 -28.48
C ASP A 165 -5.35 -6.80 -27.55
N ALA A 166 -5.40 -7.81 -26.68
CA ALA A 166 -6.58 -8.08 -25.85
C ALA A 166 -6.63 -7.28 -24.52
N ALA A 167 -5.54 -6.66 -24.09
CA ALA A 167 -5.42 -6.08 -22.75
C ALA A 167 -6.12 -4.71 -22.53
N GLY A 168 -6.84 -4.18 -23.53
CA GLY A 168 -7.20 -2.75 -23.55
C GLY A 168 -8.66 -2.35 -23.37
N ARG A 169 -9.64 -3.27 -23.19
CA ARG A 169 -11.07 -2.90 -23.31
C ARG A 169 -12.00 -3.37 -22.19
N ALA A 170 -11.53 -3.46 -20.95
CA ALA A 170 -12.42 -3.50 -19.80
C ALA A 170 -12.61 -2.08 -19.25
N LEU A 171 -13.83 -1.54 -19.33
CA LEU A 171 -14.22 -0.35 -18.56
C LEU A 171 -14.22 -0.73 -17.08
N ALA A 172 -13.05 -0.59 -16.43
CA ALA A 172 -12.83 -1.08 -15.08
C ALA A 172 -13.70 -0.32 -14.07
N SER A 173 -14.44 -1.05 -13.24
CA SER A 173 -15.08 -0.45 -12.08
C SER A 173 -14.02 -0.10 -11.03
N ARG A 174 -14.33 0.81 -10.09
CA ARG A 174 -13.42 1.17 -8.99
C ARG A 174 -12.97 -0.05 -8.15
N GLU A 175 -13.74 -1.12 -8.15
CA GLU A 175 -13.44 -2.37 -7.43
C GLU A 175 -12.42 -3.24 -8.19
N ASP A 176 -12.49 -3.25 -9.52
CA ASP A 176 -11.55 -4.00 -10.36
C ASP A 176 -10.17 -3.33 -10.34
N GLU A 177 -10.13 -2.00 -10.39
CA GLU A 177 -8.89 -1.22 -10.23
C GLU A 177 -8.22 -1.46 -8.87
N ARG A 178 -9.00 -1.58 -7.79
CA ARG A 178 -8.47 -1.93 -6.46
C ARG A 178 -7.87 -3.32 -6.43
N THR A 179 -8.53 -4.28 -7.07
CA THR A 179 -8.07 -5.69 -7.10
C THR A 179 -6.79 -5.82 -7.93
N LYS A 180 -6.74 -5.20 -9.12
CA LYS A 180 -5.53 -5.12 -9.95
C LYS A 180 -4.39 -4.45 -9.20
N ARG A 181 -4.68 -3.35 -8.49
CA ARG A 181 -3.68 -2.64 -7.68
C ARG A 181 -3.16 -3.49 -6.52
N ALA A 182 -4.03 -4.22 -5.83
CA ALA A 182 -3.62 -5.13 -4.76
C ALA A 182 -2.69 -6.25 -5.28
N LEU A 183 -3.00 -6.83 -6.45
CA LEU A 183 -2.13 -7.80 -7.11
C LEU A 183 -0.80 -7.19 -7.57
N PHE A 184 -0.82 -5.96 -8.08
CA PHE A 184 0.39 -5.25 -8.51
C PHE A 184 1.30 -4.87 -7.33
N GLU A 185 0.71 -4.44 -6.21
CA GLU A 185 1.43 -4.06 -5.00
C GLU A 185 1.87 -5.27 -4.16
N ASP A 186 1.40 -6.49 -4.47
CA ASP A 186 1.84 -7.72 -3.81
C ASP A 186 3.29 -8.06 -4.18
N PRO A 187 4.23 -8.06 -3.21
CA PRO A 187 5.63 -8.45 -3.47
C PRO A 187 5.77 -9.85 -4.07
N GLN A 188 4.81 -10.75 -3.82
CA GLN A 188 4.82 -12.09 -4.37
C GLN A 188 4.60 -12.09 -5.88
N THR A 189 3.76 -11.20 -6.42
CA THR A 189 3.55 -11.05 -7.87
C THR A 189 4.86 -10.71 -8.57
N ARG A 190 5.58 -9.70 -8.06
CA ARG A 190 6.90 -9.31 -8.59
C ARG A 190 7.89 -10.46 -8.55
N ARG A 191 8.00 -11.13 -7.39
CA ARG A 191 8.93 -12.27 -7.20
C ARG A 191 8.63 -13.43 -8.14
N THR A 192 7.35 -13.77 -8.32
CA THR A 192 6.92 -14.86 -9.20
C THR A 192 7.32 -14.58 -10.64
N LEU A 193 7.05 -13.38 -11.15
CA LEU A 193 7.39 -13.02 -12.53
C LEU A 193 8.91 -12.93 -12.75
N ALA A 194 9.64 -12.39 -11.77
CA ALA A 194 11.10 -12.35 -11.79
C ALA A 194 11.70 -13.76 -11.84
N LYS A 195 11.13 -14.68 -11.05
CA LYS A 195 11.49 -16.10 -11.07
C LYS A 195 11.25 -16.74 -12.43
N VAL A 196 10.13 -16.46 -13.10
CA VAL A 196 9.87 -17.01 -14.46
C VAL A 196 10.95 -16.56 -15.44
N ILE A 197 11.31 -15.28 -15.44
CA ILE A 197 12.39 -14.76 -16.30
C ILE A 197 13.73 -15.44 -15.98
N ARG A 198 14.06 -15.57 -14.69
CA ARG A 198 15.27 -16.28 -14.24
C ARG A 198 15.27 -17.73 -14.71
N ASP A 199 14.18 -18.48 -14.49
CA ASP A 199 14.09 -19.90 -14.78
C ASP A 199 14.22 -20.16 -16.30
N VAL A 200 13.66 -19.28 -17.14
CA VAL A 200 13.80 -19.35 -18.60
C VAL A 200 15.25 -19.12 -19.05
N ALA A 201 15.91 -18.09 -18.52
CA ALA A 201 17.31 -17.83 -18.81
C ALA A 201 18.22 -18.97 -18.31
N PHE A 202 17.88 -19.55 -17.16
CA PHE A 202 18.63 -20.66 -16.58
C PHE A 202 18.51 -21.95 -17.39
N GLU A 203 17.45 -22.19 -18.18
CA GLU A 203 17.33 -23.39 -19.02
C GLU A 203 18.41 -23.51 -20.11
N GLY A 204 19.12 -22.42 -20.44
CA GLY A 204 20.21 -22.44 -21.41
C GLY A 204 21.29 -23.49 -21.10
N GLN A 205 21.63 -23.71 -19.81
CA GLN A 205 22.55 -24.77 -19.39
C GLN A 205 22.06 -26.19 -19.74
N ALA A 206 20.74 -26.41 -19.73
CA ALA A 206 20.17 -27.72 -20.02
C ALA A 206 20.24 -28.00 -21.53
N VAL A 207 19.93 -27.00 -22.36
CA VAL A 207 20.08 -27.09 -23.82
C VAL A 207 21.53 -27.30 -24.20
N LEU A 208 22.44 -26.47 -23.67
CA LEU A 208 23.87 -26.56 -23.95
C LEU A 208 24.44 -27.96 -23.62
N ALA A 209 24.11 -28.50 -22.44
CA ALA A 209 24.56 -29.83 -22.06
C ALA A 209 24.01 -30.95 -22.93
N GLU A 210 22.73 -30.89 -23.30
CA GLU A 210 22.12 -31.87 -24.19
C GLU A 210 22.83 -31.87 -25.54
N VAL A 211 23.09 -30.70 -26.12
CA VAL A 211 23.78 -30.59 -27.40
C VAL A 211 25.23 -31.06 -27.29
N LEU A 212 25.95 -30.71 -26.23
CA LEU A 212 27.32 -31.18 -25.98
C LEU A 212 27.41 -32.70 -25.90
N ASN A 213 26.46 -33.35 -25.24
CA ASN A 213 26.43 -34.81 -25.08
C ASN A 213 26.04 -35.54 -26.37
N ARG A 214 25.29 -34.92 -27.28
CA ARG A 214 24.94 -35.54 -28.58
C ARG A 214 26.11 -35.70 -29.54
N GLN A 215 27.21 -34.96 -29.34
CA GLN A 215 28.34 -34.95 -30.28
C GLN A 215 29.29 -36.14 -30.12
N ASP A 216 29.29 -36.78 -28.95
CA ASP A 216 30.24 -37.84 -28.62
C ASP A 216 29.52 -39.13 -28.18
N GLU A 217 30.15 -40.29 -28.39
CA GLU A 217 29.64 -41.57 -27.85
C GLU A 217 29.67 -41.61 -26.31
N ASN A 218 30.53 -40.80 -25.68
CA ASN A 218 30.64 -40.65 -24.24
C ASN A 218 30.19 -39.25 -23.82
N PRO A 219 29.28 -39.11 -22.83
CA PRO A 219 28.83 -37.80 -22.35
C PRO A 219 30.00 -36.93 -21.86
N ARG A 220 30.07 -35.69 -22.35
CA ARG A 220 31.02 -34.66 -21.90
C ARG A 220 30.64 -34.11 -20.53
N VAL A 221 29.34 -33.98 -20.29
CA VAL A 221 28.75 -33.49 -19.05
C VAL A 221 27.80 -34.53 -18.48
N GLU A 222 27.59 -34.49 -17.17
CA GLU A 222 26.76 -35.47 -16.49
C GLU A 222 25.31 -35.42 -17.01
N GLU A 223 24.84 -36.57 -17.50
CA GLU A 223 23.47 -36.74 -17.94
C GLU A 223 22.65 -37.41 -16.83
N ILE A 224 21.52 -36.79 -16.47
CA ILE A 224 20.55 -37.38 -15.56
C ILE A 224 19.46 -38.05 -16.39
N THR A 225 19.43 -39.38 -16.34
CA THR A 225 18.39 -40.15 -17.01
C THR A 225 17.04 -39.92 -16.33
N ALA A 226 15.94 -40.03 -17.10
CA ALA A 226 14.58 -39.95 -16.55
C ALA A 226 14.32 -40.99 -15.43
N GLU A 227 14.98 -42.15 -15.50
CA GLU A 227 14.90 -43.17 -14.45
C GLU A 227 15.62 -42.74 -13.16
N ALA A 228 16.82 -42.16 -13.28
CA ALA A 228 17.56 -41.63 -12.13
C ALA A 228 16.79 -40.48 -11.48
N GLU A 229 16.23 -39.56 -12.27
CA GLU A 229 15.37 -38.47 -11.80
C GLU A 229 14.15 -38.99 -11.03
N ARG A 230 13.40 -39.93 -11.62
CA ARG A 230 12.23 -40.55 -10.99
C ARG A 230 12.59 -41.25 -9.68
N ARG A 231 13.70 -41.99 -9.67
CA ARG A 231 14.17 -42.70 -8.47
C ARG A 231 14.61 -41.73 -7.38
N ALA A 232 15.40 -40.71 -7.71
CA ALA A 232 15.83 -39.68 -6.77
C ALA A 232 14.62 -38.98 -6.12
N ALA A 233 13.65 -38.57 -6.95
CA ALA A 233 12.41 -37.96 -6.46
C ALA A 233 11.61 -38.90 -5.54
N ALA A 234 11.48 -40.17 -5.89
CA ALA A 234 10.77 -41.16 -5.06
C ALA A 234 11.45 -41.37 -3.69
N LEU A 235 12.79 -41.43 -3.66
CA LEU A 235 13.55 -41.53 -2.42
C LEU A 235 13.32 -40.31 -1.53
N ALA A 236 13.46 -39.10 -2.09
CA ALA A 236 13.25 -37.85 -1.38
C ALA A 236 11.80 -37.73 -0.85
N ASN A 237 10.81 -38.04 -1.67
CA ASN A 237 9.40 -37.98 -1.29
C ASN A 237 9.05 -38.98 -0.18
N ASN A 238 9.68 -40.17 -0.16
CA ASN A 238 9.48 -41.13 0.92
C ASN A 238 10.09 -40.67 2.25
N VAL A 239 11.25 -39.99 2.20
CA VAL A 239 11.83 -39.32 3.38
C VAL A 239 10.93 -38.18 3.87
N ALA A 240 10.46 -37.32 2.96
CA ALA A 240 9.54 -36.23 3.28
C ALA A 240 8.23 -36.74 3.91
N SER A 241 7.71 -37.87 3.41
CA SER A 241 6.48 -38.50 3.90
C SER A 241 6.67 -39.31 5.21
N GLY A 242 7.87 -39.35 5.79
CA GLY A 242 8.14 -40.10 7.02
C GLY A 242 8.06 -41.63 6.88
N ARG A 243 8.23 -42.17 5.65
CA ARG A 243 8.19 -43.62 5.39
C ARG A 243 9.55 -44.30 5.58
N VAL A 244 10.60 -43.52 5.76
CA VAL A 244 11.99 -44.00 5.93
C VAL A 244 12.35 -43.92 7.42
N PRO A 245 12.86 -45.01 8.03
CA PRO A 245 13.37 -44.98 9.40
C PRO A 245 14.49 -43.96 9.59
N ASP A 246 14.55 -43.30 10.76
CA ASP A 246 15.49 -42.20 11.04
C ASP A 246 16.96 -42.57 10.81
N ASP A 247 17.35 -43.79 11.15
CA ASP A 247 18.71 -44.32 10.98
C ASP A 247 19.10 -44.55 9.51
N GLN A 248 18.13 -44.60 8.60
CA GLN A 248 18.34 -44.79 7.17
C GLN A 248 18.28 -43.48 6.35
N ILE A 249 17.78 -42.39 6.94
CA ILE A 249 17.55 -41.12 6.22
C ILE A 249 18.83 -40.63 5.54
N GLN A 250 19.96 -40.63 6.22
CA GLN A 250 21.24 -40.17 5.65
C GLN A 250 21.66 -40.98 4.42
N SER A 251 21.56 -42.31 4.49
CA SER A 251 21.90 -43.18 3.36
C SER A 251 20.97 -42.96 2.17
N ILE A 252 19.67 -42.84 2.43
CA ILE A 252 18.66 -42.62 1.38
C ILE A 252 18.81 -41.25 0.73
N LEU A 253 19.05 -40.19 1.50
CA LEU A 253 19.31 -38.86 0.95
C LEU A 253 20.62 -38.81 0.17
N THR A 254 21.68 -39.49 0.64
CA THR A 254 22.94 -39.61 -0.10
C THR A 254 22.70 -40.26 -1.47
N GLN A 255 21.92 -41.35 -1.52
CA GLN A 255 21.56 -42.02 -2.77
C GLN A 255 20.70 -41.13 -3.69
N ALA A 256 19.73 -40.40 -3.14
CA ALA A 256 18.89 -39.49 -3.92
C ALA A 256 19.72 -38.36 -4.56
N ILE A 257 20.65 -37.78 -3.79
CA ILE A 257 21.57 -36.74 -4.26
C ILE A 257 22.54 -37.31 -5.30
N ASP A 258 23.08 -38.51 -5.13
CA ASP A 258 23.99 -39.08 -6.11
C ASP A 258 23.30 -39.41 -7.44
N LEU A 259 22.03 -39.86 -7.39
CA LEU A 259 21.22 -40.14 -8.57
C LEU A 259 20.82 -38.88 -9.34
N ASN A 260 20.47 -37.80 -8.63
CA ASN A 260 20.16 -36.51 -9.22
C ASN A 260 20.63 -35.37 -8.30
N PRO A 261 21.88 -34.91 -8.44
CA PRO A 261 22.45 -33.87 -7.58
C PRO A 261 21.77 -32.51 -7.80
N TYR A 262 21.04 -32.33 -8.91
CA TYR A 262 20.39 -31.08 -9.27
C TYR A 262 18.94 -30.97 -8.77
N SER A 263 18.41 -32.00 -8.12
CA SER A 263 17.12 -31.94 -7.44
C SER A 263 17.29 -31.28 -6.06
N GLU A 264 16.66 -30.14 -5.81
CA GLU A 264 16.81 -29.41 -4.55
C GLU A 264 16.20 -30.13 -3.33
N LEU A 265 15.14 -30.90 -3.52
CA LEU A 265 14.37 -31.49 -2.41
C LEU A 265 15.24 -32.38 -1.48
N PRO A 266 16.06 -33.34 -1.99
CA PRO A 266 16.99 -34.09 -1.16
C PRO A 266 17.93 -33.21 -0.30
N TRP A 267 18.44 -32.12 -0.85
CA TRP A 267 19.33 -31.19 -0.13
C TRP A 267 18.60 -30.47 0.99
N ARG A 268 17.40 -29.96 0.72
CA ARG A 268 16.55 -29.29 1.72
C ARG A 268 16.22 -30.25 2.87
N LEU A 269 15.79 -31.47 2.55
CA LEU A 269 15.51 -32.52 3.54
C LEU A 269 16.74 -32.87 4.38
N TRP A 270 17.95 -32.80 3.79
CA TRP A 270 19.19 -33.00 4.53
C TRP A 270 19.35 -31.94 5.61
N ILE A 271 19.25 -30.66 5.26
CA ILE A 271 19.36 -29.54 6.21
C ILE A 271 18.29 -29.65 7.30
N GLU A 272 17.05 -29.96 6.92
CA GLU A 272 15.92 -30.06 7.84
C GLU A 272 16.05 -31.21 8.85
N LYS A 273 16.52 -32.39 8.40
CA LYS A 273 16.47 -33.64 9.18
C LYS A 273 17.80 -34.07 9.78
N LEU A 274 18.92 -33.72 9.14
CA LEU A 274 20.26 -34.17 9.51
C LEU A 274 21.18 -33.03 9.94
N GLU A 275 20.73 -31.78 9.77
CA GLU A 275 21.50 -30.57 10.10
C GLU A 275 22.75 -30.42 9.19
N ASP A 276 23.49 -29.30 9.33
CA ASP A 276 24.70 -29.01 8.53
C ASP A 276 25.74 -28.27 9.39
N ARG A 277 26.11 -28.89 10.52
CA ARG A 277 26.95 -28.26 11.55
C ARG A 277 28.30 -27.76 11.05
N ASP A 278 28.89 -28.47 10.10
CA ASP A 278 30.19 -28.13 9.52
C ASP A 278 30.09 -27.33 8.21
N GLY A 279 28.87 -27.03 7.76
CA GLY A 279 28.60 -26.32 6.50
C GLY A 279 28.98 -27.11 5.24
N SER A 280 29.30 -28.40 5.36
CA SER A 280 29.79 -29.21 4.26
C SER A 280 28.70 -29.48 3.22
N VAL A 281 27.45 -29.62 3.65
CA VAL A 281 26.31 -29.91 2.76
C VAL A 281 26.02 -28.68 1.90
N LEU A 282 25.94 -27.50 2.50
CA LEU A 282 25.78 -26.26 1.75
C LEU A 282 26.94 -26.04 0.77
N LYS A 283 28.17 -26.24 1.23
CA LYS A 283 29.34 -26.08 0.37
C LYS A 283 29.33 -27.06 -0.81
N ALA A 284 28.92 -28.31 -0.60
CA ALA A 284 28.78 -29.29 -1.66
C ALA A 284 27.70 -28.89 -2.67
N ALA A 285 26.52 -28.46 -2.18
CA ALA A 285 25.43 -27.95 -3.01
C ALA A 285 25.88 -26.75 -3.87
N GLN A 286 26.55 -25.77 -3.26
CA GLN A 286 27.09 -24.61 -4.00
C GLN A 286 28.13 -25.06 -5.03
N THR A 287 29.01 -26.01 -4.68
CA THR A 287 30.03 -26.51 -5.62
C THR A 287 29.41 -27.11 -6.89
N ILE A 288 28.29 -27.83 -6.78
CA ILE A 288 27.60 -28.44 -7.93
C ILE A 288 26.59 -27.52 -8.65
N GLY A 289 26.46 -26.25 -8.22
CA GLY A 289 25.51 -25.30 -8.82
C GLY A 289 24.07 -25.43 -8.29
N ILE A 290 23.90 -25.73 -7.01
CA ILE A 290 22.64 -25.61 -6.25
C ILE A 290 22.75 -24.43 -5.29
N LEU A 291 22.12 -23.32 -5.66
CA LEU A 291 22.37 -22.02 -5.04
C LEU A 291 21.23 -21.57 -4.10
N GLY A 292 20.02 -22.09 -4.31
CA GLY A 292 18.85 -21.79 -3.45
C GLY A 292 18.91 -22.40 -2.04
N LEU A 293 19.89 -23.26 -1.74
CA LEU A 293 19.95 -23.97 -0.47
C LEU A 293 20.32 -23.04 0.71
N GLU A 294 21.15 -22.03 0.47
CA GLU A 294 21.51 -21.02 1.48
C GLU A 294 20.28 -20.25 1.95
N ALA A 295 19.49 -19.71 1.01
CA ALA A 295 18.25 -19.01 1.32
C ALA A 295 17.25 -19.90 2.08
N HIS A 296 17.18 -21.19 1.76
CA HIS A 296 16.34 -22.14 2.48
C HIS A 296 16.83 -22.37 3.93
N ARG A 297 18.13 -22.58 4.13
CA ARG A 297 18.75 -22.70 5.47
C ARG A 297 18.47 -21.45 6.32
N ASP A 298 18.64 -20.27 5.73
CA ASP A 298 18.45 -19.00 6.42
C ASP A 298 16.96 -18.78 6.76
N ALA A 299 16.04 -19.21 5.88
CA ALA A 299 14.61 -19.18 6.14
C ALA A 299 14.21 -20.10 7.31
N LEU A 300 14.86 -21.26 7.49
CA LEU A 300 14.63 -22.13 8.65
C LEU A 300 15.02 -21.44 9.96
N LEU A 301 16.17 -20.75 9.99
CA LEU A 301 16.61 -20.00 11.17
C LEU A 301 15.69 -18.79 11.44
N ALA A 302 15.28 -18.09 10.38
CA ALA A 302 14.34 -16.98 10.49
C ALA A 302 12.97 -17.43 11.02
N ALA A 303 12.46 -18.57 10.57
CA ALA A 303 11.22 -19.15 11.08
C ALA A 303 11.31 -19.49 12.57
N GLU A 304 12.41 -20.11 13.02
CA GLU A 304 12.67 -20.38 14.44
C GLU A 304 12.70 -19.08 15.25
N ARG A 305 13.40 -18.05 14.74
CA ARG A 305 13.45 -16.72 15.38
C ARG A 305 12.06 -16.11 15.52
N HIS A 306 11.24 -16.18 14.47
CA HIS A 306 9.87 -15.65 14.47
C HIS A 306 8.94 -16.38 15.44
N ALA A 307 9.19 -17.67 15.70
CA ALA A 307 8.42 -18.45 16.67
C ALA A 307 8.77 -18.10 18.14
N LEU A 308 9.94 -17.53 18.38
CA LEU A 308 10.41 -17.12 19.70
C LEU A 308 9.94 -15.71 20.07
N LYS A 309 9.85 -15.43 21.37
CA LYS A 309 9.48 -14.12 21.90
C LYS A 309 10.72 -13.32 22.29
N TRP A 310 10.67 -12.01 22.05
CA TRP A 310 11.79 -11.08 22.22
C TRP A 310 11.33 -9.74 22.83
N SER A 311 10.22 -9.76 23.58
CA SER A 311 9.56 -8.54 24.07
C SER A 311 10.06 -8.10 25.45
N THR A 312 10.84 -8.95 26.12
CA THR A 312 11.47 -8.66 27.41
C THR A 312 12.96 -8.98 27.41
N PRO A 313 13.78 -8.33 28.26
CA PRO A 313 15.18 -8.71 28.46
C PRO A 313 15.32 -10.18 28.88
N GLU A 314 14.43 -10.67 29.75
CA GLU A 314 14.44 -12.06 30.21
C GLU A 314 14.16 -13.05 29.07
N GLU A 315 13.18 -12.74 28.21
CA GLU A 315 12.87 -13.51 27.01
C GLU A 315 14.07 -13.53 26.04
N CYS A 316 14.75 -12.40 25.86
CA CYS A 316 15.94 -12.32 25.02
C CYS A 316 17.07 -13.21 25.56
N LEU A 317 17.35 -13.11 26.87
CA LEU A 317 18.37 -13.92 27.55
C LEU A 317 18.06 -15.41 27.50
N GLN A 318 16.78 -15.78 27.63
CA GLN A 318 16.35 -17.18 27.61
C GLN A 318 16.35 -17.78 26.20
N ASN A 319 15.94 -17.00 25.20
CA ASN A 319 15.75 -17.50 23.83
C ASN A 319 17.00 -17.39 22.96
N SER A 320 17.94 -16.48 23.27
CA SER A 320 19.19 -16.33 22.52
C SER A 320 19.99 -17.65 22.43
N PRO A 321 20.24 -18.41 23.53
CA PRO A 321 20.97 -19.67 23.45
C PRO A 321 20.25 -20.76 22.63
N ARG A 322 18.90 -20.73 22.60
CA ARG A 322 18.10 -21.67 21.80
C ARG A 322 18.26 -21.41 20.31
N LEU A 323 18.20 -20.14 19.92
CA LEU A 323 18.40 -19.74 18.53
C LEU A 323 19.87 -19.96 18.11
N GLU A 324 20.82 -19.72 19.01
CA GLU A 324 22.24 -19.99 18.79
C GLU A 324 22.51 -21.49 18.56
N ALA A 325 21.92 -22.36 19.37
CA ALA A 325 22.02 -23.81 19.18
C ALA A 325 21.46 -24.25 17.83
N ARG A 326 20.35 -23.62 17.38
CA ARG A 326 19.78 -23.88 16.05
C ARG A 326 20.69 -23.36 14.93
N ALA A 327 21.27 -22.16 15.08
CA ALA A 327 22.23 -21.62 14.12
C ALA A 327 23.47 -22.53 14.00
N ALA A 328 24.00 -23.02 15.13
CA ALA A 328 25.11 -23.97 15.15
C ALA A 328 24.76 -25.30 14.49
N ALA A 329 23.54 -25.82 14.70
CA ALA A 329 23.05 -27.00 13.99
C ALA A 329 23.06 -26.80 12.47
N LEU A 330 22.68 -25.61 12.01
CA LEU A 330 22.62 -25.26 10.58
C LEU A 330 23.97 -24.77 10.01
N GLY A 331 25.04 -24.72 10.81
CA GLY A 331 26.34 -24.20 10.37
C GLY A 331 26.35 -22.69 10.09
N VAL A 332 25.43 -21.94 10.71
CA VAL A 332 25.29 -20.49 10.53
C VAL A 332 26.06 -19.73 11.62
N PRO A 333 26.94 -18.78 11.27
CA PRO A 333 27.58 -17.90 12.24
C PRO A 333 26.55 -17.07 13.02
N PHE A 334 26.66 -17.03 14.36
CA PHE A 334 25.66 -16.40 15.22
C PHE A 334 26.14 -15.15 15.97
N ASP A 335 27.43 -14.80 15.89
CA ASP A 335 27.99 -13.73 16.74
C ASP A 335 27.32 -12.36 16.51
N ALA A 336 27.09 -11.97 15.26
CA ALA A 336 26.42 -10.70 14.94
C ALA A 336 24.97 -10.66 15.45
N GLU A 337 24.27 -11.79 15.36
CA GLU A 337 22.89 -11.93 15.84
C GLU A 337 22.83 -11.93 17.38
N ARG A 338 23.82 -12.57 18.04
CA ARG A 338 23.98 -12.53 19.49
C ARG A 338 24.14 -11.09 19.99
N ASP A 339 25.01 -10.32 19.35
CA ASP A 339 25.24 -8.92 19.67
C ASP A 339 24.00 -8.05 19.43
N GLN A 340 23.22 -8.35 18.39
CA GLN A 340 21.96 -7.65 18.13
C GLN A 340 20.92 -7.95 19.21
N ILE A 341 20.75 -9.22 19.58
CA ILE A 341 19.80 -9.62 20.63
C ILE A 341 20.20 -9.01 21.98
N ALA A 342 21.50 -9.00 22.31
CA ALA A 342 22.01 -8.36 23.53
C ALA A 342 21.68 -6.86 23.56
N ARG A 343 21.91 -6.14 22.46
CA ARG A 343 21.54 -4.72 22.33
C ARG A 343 20.04 -4.48 22.49
N VAL A 344 19.20 -5.33 21.90
CA VAL A 344 17.75 -5.25 22.06
C VAL A 344 17.34 -5.48 23.52
N ALA A 345 17.94 -6.47 24.20
CA ALA A 345 17.69 -6.73 25.61
C ALA A 345 18.05 -5.51 26.50
N GLU A 346 19.20 -4.88 26.26
CA GLU A 346 19.62 -3.67 26.96
C GLU A 346 18.67 -2.48 26.72
N GLN A 347 18.22 -2.29 25.48
CA GLN A 347 17.24 -1.24 25.16
C GLN A 347 15.90 -1.47 25.86
N LEU A 348 15.44 -2.72 25.95
CA LEU A 348 14.22 -3.08 26.65
C LEU A 348 14.35 -2.88 28.17
N ASP A 349 15.52 -3.20 28.77
CA ASP A 349 15.79 -2.92 30.19
C ASP A 349 15.78 -1.41 30.45
N LEU A 350 16.48 -0.64 29.62
CA LEU A 350 16.54 0.81 29.72
C LEU A 350 15.15 1.44 29.62
N ALA A 351 14.32 0.98 28.67
CA ALA A 351 12.97 1.47 28.49
C ALA A 351 12.08 1.21 29.73
N ARG A 352 12.20 0.03 30.36
CA ARG A 352 11.46 -0.32 31.59
C ARG A 352 11.88 0.50 32.79
N ARG A 353 13.15 0.89 32.84
CA ARG A 353 13.74 1.68 33.92
C ARG A 353 13.63 3.18 33.69
N THR A 354 13.11 3.63 32.55
CA THR A 354 12.99 5.05 32.23
C THR A 354 11.56 5.51 32.39
N TYR A 355 11.32 6.49 33.25
CA TYR A 355 10.02 7.13 33.41
C TYR A 355 10.17 8.66 33.35
N LYS A 356 9.37 9.33 32.51
CA LYS A 356 9.44 10.78 32.23
C LYS A 356 10.86 11.29 31.94
N GLY A 357 11.64 10.53 31.17
CA GLY A 357 13.02 10.90 30.80
C GLY A 357 14.05 10.74 31.92
N SER A 358 13.65 10.25 33.10
CA SER A 358 14.55 9.91 34.20
C SER A 358 14.81 8.41 34.23
N LEU A 359 16.09 8.03 34.28
CA LEU A 359 16.51 6.64 34.39
C LEU A 359 16.61 6.24 35.86
N TYR A 360 15.95 5.14 36.22
CA TYR A 360 15.94 4.59 37.57
C TYR A 360 16.91 3.39 37.69
N PRO A 361 17.50 3.14 38.87
CA PRO A 361 18.33 1.97 39.14
C PRO A 361 17.65 0.63 38.86
N THR A 362 16.35 0.51 39.12
CA THR A 362 15.59 -0.74 38.94
C THR A 362 14.23 -0.49 38.30
N GLU A 363 13.66 -1.52 37.67
CA GLU A 363 12.29 -1.46 37.12
C GLU A 363 11.26 -1.21 38.24
N ALA A 364 11.48 -1.77 39.44
CA ALA A 364 10.61 -1.58 40.58
C ALA A 364 10.55 -0.10 41.00
N GLU A 365 11.68 0.60 40.99
CA GLU A 365 11.74 2.03 41.29
C GLU A 365 11.07 2.88 40.20
N ALA A 366 11.29 2.57 38.92
CA ALA A 366 10.60 3.26 37.82
C ALA A 366 9.08 3.09 37.92
N LYS A 367 8.59 1.87 38.20
CA LYS A 367 7.17 1.57 38.42
C LYS A 367 6.62 2.25 39.67
N SER A 368 7.41 2.35 40.73
CA SER A 368 7.01 3.07 41.94
C SER A 368 6.86 4.56 41.68
N ALA A 369 7.81 5.17 40.95
CA ALA A 369 7.72 6.57 40.54
C ALA A 369 6.52 6.84 39.61
N GLN A 370 6.27 5.94 38.65
CA GLN A 370 5.07 5.99 37.82
C GLN A 370 3.79 5.95 38.66
N SER A 371 3.70 4.99 39.59
CA SER A 371 2.53 4.82 40.43
C SER A 371 2.29 6.03 41.35
N ALA A 372 3.37 6.62 41.88
CA ALA A 372 3.30 7.83 42.70
C ALA A 372 2.85 9.06 41.89
N ASP A 373 3.30 9.20 40.65
CA ASP A 373 2.85 10.27 39.75
C ASP A 373 1.39 10.10 39.33
N GLU A 374 0.96 8.88 39.02
CA GLU A 374 -0.45 8.57 38.72
C GLU A 374 -1.35 8.84 39.92
N ASP A 375 -0.89 8.52 41.13
CA ASP A 375 -1.57 8.85 42.38
C ASP A 375 -1.68 10.36 42.59
N ALA A 376 -0.58 11.09 42.44
CA ALA A 376 -0.57 12.55 42.54
C ALA A 376 -1.48 13.20 41.47
N HIS A 377 -1.52 12.66 40.26
CA HIS A 377 -2.41 13.13 39.19
C HIS A 377 -3.88 12.95 39.55
N LYS A 378 -4.26 11.80 40.11
CA LYS A 378 -5.63 11.55 40.60
C LYS A 378 -6.01 12.51 41.73
N ARG A 379 -5.07 12.80 42.63
CA ARG A 379 -5.22 13.77 43.71
C ARG A 379 -5.10 15.23 43.27
N THR A 380 -4.90 15.52 41.99
CA THR A 380 -4.78 16.90 41.50
C THR A 380 -6.10 17.38 40.90
N VAL A 381 -6.60 18.52 41.41
CA VAL A 381 -7.80 19.20 40.91
C VAL A 381 -7.45 20.65 40.64
N VAL A 382 -7.59 21.08 39.39
CA VAL A 382 -7.37 22.49 38.96
C VAL A 382 -5.96 23.00 39.32
N GLY A 383 -4.97 22.13 39.18
CA GLY A 383 -3.56 22.46 39.45
C GLY A 383 -3.17 22.46 40.93
N VAL A 384 -4.07 22.08 41.84
CA VAL A 384 -3.77 21.86 43.27
C VAL A 384 -3.79 20.37 43.56
N THR A 385 -2.71 19.84 44.13
CA THR A 385 -2.60 18.44 44.56
C THR A 385 -2.97 18.33 46.04
N TYR A 386 -3.95 17.49 46.37
CA TYR A 386 -4.48 17.28 47.73
C TYR A 386 -3.78 16.11 48.41
N ASP A 387 -3.76 16.07 49.75
CA ASP A 387 -3.02 15.05 50.50
C ASP A 387 -3.70 13.68 50.43
N THR A 388 -5.02 13.65 50.33
CA THR A 388 -5.82 12.43 50.23
C THR A 388 -6.71 12.40 48.98
N HIS A 389 -7.18 11.21 48.58
CA HIS A 389 -8.17 11.07 47.50
C HIS A 389 -9.52 11.67 47.89
N ASP A 390 -9.93 11.55 49.15
CA ASP A 390 -11.21 12.09 49.63
C ASP A 390 -11.26 13.61 49.51
N GLU A 391 -10.21 14.31 49.92
CA GLU A 391 -10.09 15.77 49.75
C GLU A 391 -10.08 16.19 48.28
N ALA A 392 -9.39 15.42 47.42
CA ALA A 392 -9.37 15.67 45.98
C ALA A 392 -10.77 15.49 45.38
N ASP A 393 -11.52 14.47 45.78
CA ASP A 393 -12.86 14.19 45.28
C ASP A 393 -13.87 15.25 45.75
N GLU A 394 -13.78 15.72 46.99
CA GLU A 394 -14.56 16.86 47.50
C GLU A 394 -14.27 18.13 46.70
N ALA A 395 -13.00 18.50 46.52
CA ALA A 395 -12.61 19.67 45.74
C ALA A 395 -13.03 19.56 44.25
N ARG A 396 -13.01 18.35 43.69
CA ARG A 396 -13.49 18.09 42.32
C ARG A 396 -15.00 18.29 42.22
N ALA A 397 -15.76 17.82 43.21
CA ALA A 397 -17.20 18.04 43.29
C ALA A 397 -17.55 19.52 43.44
N GLU A 398 -16.84 20.24 44.31
CA GLU A 398 -17.01 21.69 44.48
C GLU A 398 -16.70 22.47 43.20
N TRP A 399 -15.60 22.12 42.50
CA TRP A 399 -15.25 22.78 41.25
C TRP A 399 -16.28 22.51 40.16
N ILE A 400 -16.80 21.29 40.05
CA ILE A 400 -17.87 20.94 39.11
C ILE A 400 -19.14 21.75 39.44
N ASP A 401 -19.51 21.85 40.72
CA ASP A 401 -20.64 22.66 41.15
C ASP A 401 -20.43 24.14 40.81
N LEU A 402 -19.27 24.72 41.13
CA LEU A 402 -18.91 26.09 40.81
C LEU A 402 -18.98 26.37 39.30
N GLN A 403 -18.43 25.48 38.46
CA GLN A 403 -18.53 25.57 37.00
C GLN A 403 -19.99 25.53 36.54
N SER A 404 -20.80 24.64 37.11
CA SER A 404 -22.23 24.54 36.78
C SER A 404 -23.02 25.81 37.16
N ARG A 405 -22.55 26.52 38.18
CA ARG A 405 -23.11 27.76 38.71
C ARG A 405 -22.48 29.02 38.11
N THR A 406 -21.47 28.93 37.25
CA THR A 406 -20.77 30.09 36.69
C THR A 406 -21.12 30.31 35.22
N PHE A 407 -21.41 31.56 34.83
CA PHE A 407 -21.59 31.94 33.43
C PHE A 407 -21.06 33.37 33.19
N ARG A 408 -20.20 33.54 32.17
CA ARG A 408 -19.47 34.80 31.85
C ARG A 408 -18.82 35.44 33.07
N ASN A 409 -18.04 34.66 33.82
CA ASN A 409 -17.34 35.10 35.04
C ASN A 409 -18.26 35.65 36.14
N LYS A 410 -19.56 35.29 36.11
CA LYS A 410 -20.51 35.56 37.19
C LYS A 410 -20.97 34.24 37.77
N GLU A 411 -20.85 34.13 39.08
CA GLU A 411 -21.39 33.02 39.84
C GLU A 411 -22.88 33.26 40.13
N TYR A 412 -23.67 32.20 40.06
CA TYR A 412 -25.10 32.21 40.32
C TYR A 412 -25.44 31.30 41.51
N LEU A 413 -26.54 31.60 42.19
CA LEU A 413 -27.00 30.85 43.37
C LEU A 413 -27.29 29.36 43.11
N SER A 414 -27.52 28.97 41.85
CA SER A 414 -27.72 27.57 41.47
C SER A 414 -27.41 27.33 40.00
N ALA A 415 -27.16 26.08 39.63
CA ALA A 415 -26.92 25.70 38.23
C ALA A 415 -28.12 26.06 37.34
N ARG A 416 -29.33 25.96 37.90
CA ARG A 416 -30.57 26.37 37.23
C ARG A 416 -30.59 27.89 37.00
N SER A 417 -30.11 28.68 37.94
CA SER A 417 -30.00 30.15 37.81
C SER A 417 -28.96 30.55 36.76
N ALA A 418 -27.79 29.91 36.75
CA ALA A 418 -26.76 30.11 35.73
C ALA A 418 -27.28 29.76 34.33
N LYS A 419 -27.96 28.61 34.19
CA LYS A 419 -28.62 28.19 32.95
C LYS A 419 -29.69 29.18 32.49
N THR A 420 -30.51 29.69 33.41
CA THR A 420 -31.53 30.70 33.10
C THR A 420 -30.91 32.00 32.63
N ALA A 421 -29.80 32.43 33.24
CA ALA A 421 -29.08 33.62 32.82
C ALA A 421 -28.39 33.45 31.46
N ARG A 422 -27.81 32.28 31.19
CA ARG A 422 -27.29 31.90 29.87
C ARG A 422 -28.37 32.02 28.80
N VAL A 423 -29.53 31.42 29.02
CA VAL A 423 -30.68 31.50 28.11
C VAL A 423 -31.15 32.94 27.92
N ARG A 424 -31.27 33.75 28.98
CA ARG A 424 -31.66 35.17 28.87
C ARG A 424 -30.63 36.00 28.11
N TYR A 425 -29.33 35.79 28.35
CA TYR A 425 -28.25 36.48 27.65
C TYR A 425 -28.28 36.19 26.15
N HIS A 426 -28.41 34.92 25.77
CA HIS A 426 -28.51 34.55 24.35
C HIS A 426 -29.79 35.09 23.70
N ARG A 427 -30.91 35.15 24.43
CA ARG A 427 -32.19 35.72 23.95
C ARG A 427 -32.18 37.24 23.80
N SER A 428 -31.45 37.96 24.66
CA SER A 428 -31.29 39.42 24.57
C SER A 428 -30.27 39.81 23.51
N SER A 429 -29.17 39.05 23.40
CA SER A 429 -28.18 39.22 22.32
C SER A 429 -28.80 38.94 20.95
N SER A 430 -29.67 37.93 20.83
CA SER A 430 -30.39 37.66 19.59
C SER A 430 -31.39 38.77 19.23
N LEU A 431 -32.10 39.35 20.21
CA LEU A 431 -32.99 40.49 19.99
C LEU A 431 -32.25 41.73 19.46
N VAL A 432 -31.07 42.04 20.01
CA VAL A 432 -30.23 43.16 19.52
C VAL A 432 -29.75 42.89 18.09
N LEU A 433 -29.37 41.66 17.79
CA LEU A 433 -28.94 41.26 16.44
C LEU A 433 -30.12 41.33 15.43
N TRP A 434 -31.31 40.90 15.85
CA TRP A 434 -32.53 41.01 15.04
C TRP A 434 -32.95 42.47 14.81
N PHE A 435 -32.90 43.35 15.83
CA PHE A 435 -33.25 44.76 15.66
C PHE A 435 -32.22 45.53 14.82
N GLY A 436 -30.92 45.30 15.05
CA GLY A 436 -29.85 46.03 14.36
C GLY A 436 -29.61 45.58 12.92
N VAL A 437 -29.78 44.29 12.61
CA VAL A 437 -29.47 43.74 11.28
C VAL A 437 -30.71 43.61 10.40
N LEU A 438 -31.91 43.37 10.95
CA LEU A 438 -33.09 43.07 10.12
C LEU A 438 -34.11 44.21 10.07
N ILE A 439 -34.34 44.93 11.17
CA ILE A 439 -35.45 45.89 11.25
C ILE A 439 -35.05 47.29 10.77
N ALA A 440 -33.88 47.78 11.17
CA ALA A 440 -33.42 49.12 10.79
C ALA A 440 -33.09 49.31 9.29
N PRO A 441 -32.48 48.33 8.58
CA PRO A 441 -32.07 48.53 7.19
C PRO A 441 -33.14 48.10 6.17
N PHE A 442 -34.19 47.39 6.59
CA PHE A 442 -35.25 46.92 5.69
C PHE A 442 -36.10 48.03 5.05
N PRO A 443 -36.60 49.04 5.80
CA PRO A 443 -37.35 50.15 5.20
C PRO A 443 -36.50 50.97 4.22
N THR A 444 -35.24 51.18 4.57
CA THR A 444 -34.27 51.94 3.77
C THR A 444 -33.84 51.17 2.53
N ALA A 445 -33.68 49.84 2.58
CA ALA A 445 -33.44 49.02 1.40
C ALA A 445 -34.64 49.05 0.43
N LEU A 446 -35.87 49.00 0.94
CA LEU A 446 -37.08 49.16 0.12
C LEU A 446 -37.15 50.52 -0.58
N LEU A 447 -36.79 51.60 0.12
CA LEU A 447 -36.73 52.94 -0.46
C LEU A 447 -35.67 53.03 -1.58
N THR A 448 -34.52 52.36 -1.42
CA THR A 448 -33.47 52.35 -2.45
C THR A 448 -33.85 51.61 -3.73
N LEU A 449 -34.95 50.84 -3.75
CA LEU A 449 -35.45 50.19 -4.97
C LEU A 449 -36.25 51.14 -5.88
N GLN A 450 -36.61 52.34 -5.40
CA GLN A 450 -37.42 53.29 -6.18
C GLN A 450 -36.67 53.88 -7.39
N PRO A 451 -37.39 54.32 -8.45
CA PRO A 451 -36.80 55.03 -9.57
C PRO A 451 -36.17 56.35 -9.09
N GLY A 452 -34.85 56.47 -9.23
CA GLY A 452 -34.06 57.61 -8.73
C GLY A 452 -32.68 57.21 -8.22
N PHE A 453 -32.51 55.95 -7.81
CA PHE A 453 -31.22 55.40 -7.38
C PHE A 453 -30.47 54.70 -8.53
N ALA A 454 -29.13 54.69 -8.45
CA ALA A 454 -28.29 54.08 -9.48
C ALA A 454 -28.54 52.55 -9.57
N ARG A 455 -28.34 51.97 -10.75
CA ARG A 455 -28.68 50.56 -11.03
C ARG A 455 -27.96 49.59 -10.09
N TRP A 456 -26.69 49.84 -9.78
CA TRP A 456 -25.90 48.98 -8.89
C TRP A 456 -26.42 49.01 -7.44
N GLN A 457 -26.94 50.16 -6.98
CA GLN A 457 -27.48 50.35 -5.63
C GLN A 457 -28.78 49.57 -5.44
N ARG A 458 -29.62 49.59 -6.48
CA ARG A 458 -30.84 48.77 -6.55
C ARG A 458 -30.52 47.28 -6.56
N ILE A 459 -29.48 46.86 -7.28
CA ILE A 459 -29.02 45.46 -7.28
C ILE A 459 -28.51 45.06 -5.89
N THR A 460 -27.72 45.89 -5.21
CA THR A 460 -27.23 45.59 -3.85
C THR A 460 -28.35 45.54 -2.82
N ALA A 461 -29.33 46.45 -2.90
CA ALA A 461 -30.50 46.45 -2.03
C ALA A 461 -31.37 45.22 -2.26
N PHE A 462 -31.59 44.84 -3.52
CA PHE A 462 -32.34 43.63 -3.88
C PHE A 462 -31.64 42.35 -3.42
N ALA A 463 -30.32 42.23 -3.64
CA ALA A 463 -29.53 41.09 -3.21
C ALA A 463 -29.58 40.93 -1.67
N TRP A 464 -29.52 42.02 -0.92
CA TRP A 464 -29.62 42.01 0.53
C TRP A 464 -31.03 41.60 1.01
N LEU A 465 -32.09 42.13 0.40
CA LEU A 465 -33.48 41.74 0.68
C LEU A 465 -33.76 40.27 0.35
N ALA A 466 -33.20 39.74 -0.75
CA ALA A 466 -33.30 38.33 -1.12
C ALA A 466 -32.60 37.43 -0.08
N LEU A 467 -31.46 37.88 0.46
CA LEU A 467 -30.71 37.15 1.49
C LEU A 467 -31.49 37.10 2.81
N ILE A 468 -32.18 38.18 3.18
CA ILE A 468 -33.12 38.24 4.32
C ILE A 468 -34.31 37.32 4.11
N ALA A 469 -34.98 37.41 2.96
CA ALA A 469 -36.14 36.58 2.65
C ALA A 469 -35.78 35.09 2.71
N THR A 470 -34.60 34.73 2.19
CA THR A 470 -34.06 33.36 2.27
C THR A 470 -33.87 32.93 3.73
N ALA A 471 -33.25 33.76 4.58
CA ALA A 471 -33.08 33.42 6.00
C ALA A 471 -34.39 33.37 6.79
N MET A 472 -35.38 34.18 6.45
CA MET A 472 -36.72 34.11 7.03
C MET A 472 -37.45 32.83 6.60
N PHE A 473 -37.33 32.43 5.33
CA PHE A 473 -37.96 31.23 4.77
C PHE A 473 -37.36 29.93 5.33
N PHE A 474 -36.04 29.86 5.49
CA PHE A 474 -35.36 28.74 6.15
C PHE A 474 -35.33 28.86 7.69
N GLY A 475 -35.79 30.00 8.24
CA GLY A 475 -35.79 30.34 9.68
C GLY A 475 -36.51 29.34 10.59
N GLY A 476 -37.47 28.58 10.07
CA GLY A 476 -38.17 27.53 10.82
C GLY A 476 -37.26 26.40 11.33
N ALA A 477 -36.10 26.20 10.71
CA ALA A 477 -35.10 25.20 11.13
C ALA A 477 -34.10 25.73 12.19
N TRP A 478 -34.03 27.05 12.43
CA TRP A 478 -33.01 27.67 13.27
C TRP A 478 -33.64 28.24 14.54
N ARG A 479 -33.95 27.37 15.51
CA ARG A 479 -34.57 27.79 16.78
C ARG A 479 -33.64 28.60 17.69
N SER A 480 -32.35 28.73 17.38
CA SER A 480 -31.41 29.60 18.09
C SER A 480 -30.23 30.06 17.21
N PRO A 481 -29.60 31.21 17.51
CA PRO A 481 -28.39 31.67 16.79
C PRO A 481 -27.20 30.72 16.90
N GLU A 482 -27.16 29.88 17.94
CA GLU A 482 -26.06 28.93 18.20
C GLU A 482 -26.03 27.76 17.21
N THR A 483 -27.16 27.47 16.57
CA THR A 483 -27.27 26.40 15.58
C THR A 483 -26.97 26.86 14.15
N ALA A 484 -26.82 28.17 13.89
CA ALA A 484 -26.63 28.71 12.55
C ALA A 484 -25.16 28.61 12.07
N PRO A 485 -24.89 28.16 10.82
CA PRO A 485 -23.55 28.06 10.27
C PRO A 485 -22.84 29.42 10.31
N PRO A 486 -21.59 29.48 10.78
CA PRO A 486 -20.81 30.72 10.87
C PRO A 486 -20.74 31.51 9.55
N LEU A 487 -20.72 30.79 8.41
CA LEU A 487 -20.71 31.33 7.05
C LEU A 487 -21.94 32.20 6.73
N ILE A 488 -23.11 31.86 7.26
CA ILE A 488 -24.35 32.60 7.02
C ILE A 488 -24.35 33.91 7.80
N ILE A 489 -23.90 33.88 9.07
CA ILE A 489 -23.76 35.07 9.91
C ILE A 489 -22.74 36.04 9.28
N ALA A 490 -21.61 35.53 8.79
CA ALA A 490 -20.62 36.33 8.08
C ALA A 490 -21.18 36.98 6.80
N GLY A 491 -21.97 36.23 6.01
CA GLY A 491 -22.63 36.75 4.80
C GLY A 491 -23.60 37.90 5.09
N PHE A 492 -24.37 37.81 6.18
CA PHE A 492 -25.28 38.89 6.61
C PHE A 492 -24.54 40.17 7.00
N VAL A 493 -23.47 40.04 7.79
CA VAL A 493 -22.67 41.19 8.24
C VAL A 493 -22.01 41.88 7.05
N LEU A 494 -21.38 41.11 6.15
CA LEU A 494 -20.71 41.66 4.96
C LEU A 494 -21.69 42.33 3.99
N GLY A 495 -22.86 41.71 3.74
CA GLY A 495 -23.88 42.29 2.87
C GLY A 495 -24.45 43.61 3.42
N THR A 496 -24.66 43.70 4.74
CA THR A 496 -25.17 44.91 5.40
C THR A 496 -24.15 46.04 5.34
N LEU A 497 -22.87 45.74 5.56
CA LEU A 497 -21.78 46.72 5.46
C LEU A 497 -21.61 47.24 4.02
N ALA A 498 -21.66 46.36 3.03
CA ALA A 498 -21.54 46.74 1.61
C ALA A 498 -22.68 47.67 1.18
N TRP A 499 -23.90 47.40 1.64
CA TRP A 499 -25.06 48.24 1.33
C TRP A 499 -25.02 49.59 2.06
N LEU A 500 -24.62 49.64 3.34
CA LEU A 500 -24.44 50.90 4.07
C LEU A 500 -23.34 51.78 3.45
N ALA A 501 -22.24 51.18 2.98
CA ALA A 501 -21.18 51.90 2.28
C ALA A 501 -21.69 52.55 0.98
N SER A 502 -22.57 51.85 0.24
CA SER A 502 -23.22 52.39 -0.97
C SER A 502 -24.09 53.62 -0.69
N LEU A 503 -24.86 53.59 0.41
CA LEU A 503 -25.67 54.72 0.84
C LEU A 503 -24.81 55.93 1.24
N LEU A 504 -23.71 55.68 1.97
CA LEU A 504 -22.79 56.73 2.37
C LEU A 504 -22.13 57.41 1.17
N GLU A 505 -21.73 56.64 0.15
CA GLU A 505 -21.18 57.20 -1.09
C GLU A 505 -22.20 58.10 -1.81
N THR A 506 -23.47 57.72 -1.82
CA THR A 506 -24.55 58.50 -2.42
C THR A 506 -24.75 59.83 -1.71
N PHE A 507 -24.75 59.79 -0.38
CA PHE A 507 -24.88 60.98 0.46
C PHE A 507 -23.71 61.95 0.24
N LEU A 508 -22.49 61.43 0.16
CA LEU A 508 -21.31 62.23 -0.12
C LEU A 508 -21.37 62.86 -1.52
N ARG A 509 -21.77 62.11 -2.55
CA ARG A 509 -21.93 62.64 -3.92
C ARG A 509 -23.01 63.74 -4.01
N THR A 510 -24.11 63.60 -3.27
CA THR A 510 -25.18 64.61 -3.26
C THR A 510 -24.77 65.88 -2.51
N GLN A 511 -24.02 65.77 -1.40
CA GLN A 511 -23.45 66.91 -0.68
C GLN A 511 -22.40 67.66 -1.51
N VAL A 512 -21.57 66.94 -2.27
CA VAL A 512 -20.58 67.56 -3.17
C VAL A 512 -21.26 68.25 -4.38
N MET A 513 -22.30 67.65 -4.97
CA MET A 513 -23.03 68.27 -6.08
C MET A 513 -23.84 69.51 -5.66
N THR A 514 -24.41 69.51 -4.45
CA THR A 514 -25.14 70.68 -3.93
C THR A 514 -24.20 71.84 -3.60
N SER A 515 -23.00 71.57 -3.09
CA SER A 515 -21.98 72.59 -2.86
C SER A 515 -21.41 73.16 -4.18
N TYR A 516 -21.25 72.35 -5.23
CA TYR A 516 -20.85 72.84 -6.56
C TYR A 516 -21.93 73.70 -7.23
N ARG A 517 -23.21 73.30 -7.18
CA ARG A 517 -24.31 74.11 -7.74
C ARG A 517 -24.49 75.44 -7.03
N ARG A 518 -24.22 75.50 -5.72
CA ARG A 518 -24.27 76.73 -4.94
C ARG A 518 -23.18 77.71 -5.37
N ARG A 519 -21.95 77.22 -5.59
CA ARG A 519 -20.84 78.02 -6.12
C ARG A 519 -21.08 78.49 -7.56
N ALA A 520 -21.58 77.62 -8.44
CA ALA A 520 -21.90 78.01 -9.82
C ALA A 520 -23.06 79.03 -9.90
N ALA A 521 -24.03 78.96 -8.98
CA ALA A 521 -25.10 79.97 -8.89
C ALA A 521 -24.59 81.31 -8.34
N GLU A 522 -23.63 81.28 -7.41
CA GLU A 522 -22.96 82.48 -6.87
C GLU A 522 -22.07 83.15 -7.95
N GLU A 523 -21.35 82.39 -8.77
CA GLU A 523 -20.56 82.91 -9.90
C GLU A 523 -21.45 83.50 -11.02
N ALA A 524 -22.56 82.85 -11.37
CA ALA A 524 -23.51 83.36 -12.38
C ALA A 524 -24.25 84.64 -11.94
N LEU A 525 -24.43 84.84 -10.63
CA LEU A 525 -24.95 86.10 -10.05
C LEU A 525 -23.87 87.20 -10.02
N GLY A 526 -22.59 86.83 -9.87
CA GLY A 526 -21.45 87.75 -9.93
C GLY A 526 -21.22 88.33 -11.33
N GLU A 527 -21.33 87.52 -12.39
CA GLU A 527 -21.11 88.01 -13.77
C GLU A 527 -22.25 88.93 -14.27
N ARG A 528 -23.51 88.71 -13.85
CA ARG A 528 -24.62 89.63 -14.16
C ARG A 528 -24.54 90.98 -13.41
N GLY A 529 -23.84 91.03 -12.28
CA GLY A 529 -23.53 92.26 -11.56
C GLY A 529 -22.37 93.07 -12.16
N ALA A 530 -21.51 92.43 -12.96
CA ALA A 530 -20.38 93.10 -13.63
C ALA A 530 -20.79 93.74 -14.97
N ASP A 531 -21.71 93.14 -15.72
CA ASP A 531 -22.18 93.68 -17.01
C ASP A 531 -23.19 94.84 -16.89
N THR A 532 -23.74 95.08 -15.70
CA THR A 532 -24.60 96.26 -15.42
C THR A 532 -23.83 97.46 -14.86
N ALA A 533 -22.53 97.33 -14.60
CA ALA A 533 -21.67 98.42 -14.10
C ALA A 533 -20.76 99.05 -15.16
N VAL A 534 -20.79 98.56 -16.42
CA VAL A 534 -19.98 99.07 -17.54
C VAL A 534 -20.85 99.64 -18.69
N SER A 535 -22.18 99.70 -18.55
CA SER A 535 -23.06 100.32 -19.54
C SER A 535 -24.40 100.81 -18.91
N ALA A 536 -24.44 102.12 -18.59
CA ALA A 536 -25.62 102.98 -18.36
C ALA A 536 -26.39 102.85 -17.03
#